data_AF-A0A7M5UKV8-F1
#
_entry.id   AF-A0A7M5UKV8-F1
#
_cell.length_a   1.000
_cell.length_b   1.000
_cell.length_c   1.000
_cell.angle_alpha   90.00
_cell.angle_beta   90.00
_cell.angle_gamma   90.00
#
_symmetry.space_group_name_H-M   'P 1'
#
loop_
_entity.id
_entity.type
_entity.pdbx_description
1 polymer ?
#
loop_
_entity_poly.entity_id
_entity_poly.type
_entity_poly.pdbx_seq_one_letter_code
_entity_poly.pdbx_strand_id
1 'polypeptide(L)'
;LHNGVGRAAQQPVWVFGMVNTQFAPARGYMEIVQRRDRATLTGVINRNLAANSTIHSDSWAAYNNLPLHVPNCIQHDRVNHRYHFVDPNTGAHTQNIESYWNRFKHGIKSMKGVKRVDLTSYLKEFIW
;
A
#
# COMPACT_ATOMS: atom_id res chain seq x y z
N LEU A 1 10.78 14.90 44.12
CA LEU A 1 10.71 15.05 42.64
C LEU A 1 10.30 13.70 42.07
N HIS A 2 9.11 13.59 41.46
CA HIS A 2 8.67 12.35 40.82
C HIS A 2 8.98 12.43 39.33
N ASN A 3 9.85 11.56 38.82
CA ASN A 3 10.16 11.52 37.39
C ASN A 3 8.95 10.96 36.62
N GLY A 4 8.37 11.79 35.74
CA GLY A 4 7.25 11.38 34.90
C GLY A 4 7.64 10.25 33.97
N VAL A 5 6.90 9.14 34.01
CA VAL A 5 7.15 7.97 33.16
C VAL A 5 7.02 8.37 31.70
N GLY A 6 8.10 8.17 30.93
CA GLY A 6 8.10 8.46 29.50
C GLY A 6 6.98 7.70 28.78
N ARG A 7 6.30 8.38 27.84
CA ARG A 7 5.19 7.78 27.08
C ARG A 7 5.65 6.46 26.45
N ALA A 8 4.95 5.37 26.77
CA ALA A 8 5.24 4.06 26.21
C ALA A 8 5.25 4.14 24.67
N ALA A 9 6.28 3.55 24.05
CA ALA A 9 6.46 3.57 22.60
C ALA A 9 5.27 2.88 21.91
N GLN A 10 4.38 3.67 21.31
CA GLN A 10 3.23 3.12 20.58
C GLN A 10 3.73 2.33 19.38
N GLN A 11 3.27 1.09 19.24
CA GLN A 11 3.68 0.23 18.13
C GLN A 11 3.35 0.90 16.79
N PRO A 12 4.28 0.90 15.81
CA PRO A 12 4.07 1.55 14.52
C PRO A 12 2.89 0.92 13.80
N VAL A 13 1.97 1.77 13.32
CA VAL A 13 0.82 1.34 12.53
C VAL A 13 1.25 1.27 11.07
N TRP A 14 1.15 0.08 10.47
CA TRP A 14 1.38 -0.11 9.05
C TRP A 14 0.06 -0.06 8.29
N VAL A 15 0.05 0.63 7.16
CA VAL A 15 -1.05 0.64 6.21
C VAL A 15 -0.52 0.06 4.90
N PHE A 16 -1.20 -0.94 4.36
CA PHE A 16 -1.00 -1.41 3.00
C PHE A 16 -1.90 -0.61 2.06
N GLY A 17 -1.47 -0.39 0.81
CA GLY A 17 -2.25 0.34 -0.18
C GLY A 17 -1.97 -0.15 -1.59
N MET A 18 -3.02 -0.29 -2.39
CA MET A 18 -2.99 -0.67 -3.81
C MET A 18 -4.00 0.18 -4.60
N VAL A 19 -3.83 0.28 -5.92
CA VAL A 19 -4.77 0.98 -6.82
C VAL A 19 -5.10 0.14 -8.04
N ASN A 20 -6.34 0.24 -8.52
CA ASN A 20 -6.72 -0.19 -9.86
C ASN A 20 -6.63 1.00 -10.83
N THR A 21 -5.74 0.86 -11.82
CA THR A 21 -5.44 1.85 -12.87
C THR A 21 -6.37 1.78 -14.09
N GLN A 22 -7.29 0.81 -14.16
CA GLN A 22 -8.32 0.69 -15.21
C GLN A 22 -9.39 1.79 -15.12
N PHE A 23 -9.31 2.70 -14.13
CA PHE A 23 -10.23 3.81 -13.93
C PHE A 23 -9.50 5.15 -14.02
N ALA A 24 -10.21 6.16 -14.51
CA ALA A 24 -9.83 7.56 -14.41
C ALA A 24 -10.89 8.31 -13.59
N PRO A 25 -10.57 8.86 -12.39
CA PRO A 25 -9.31 8.68 -11.65
C PRO A 25 -9.12 7.23 -11.15
N ALA A 26 -7.87 6.85 -10.91
CA ALA A 26 -7.53 5.54 -10.36
C ALA A 26 -8.19 5.33 -8.98
N ARG A 27 -8.75 4.13 -8.78
CA ARG A 27 -9.45 3.76 -7.54
C ARG A 27 -8.46 3.05 -6.62
N GLY A 28 -8.56 3.28 -5.31
CA GLY A 28 -7.62 2.72 -4.33
C GLY A 28 -8.30 1.83 -3.30
N TYR A 29 -7.47 1.01 -2.67
CA TYR A 29 -7.80 0.22 -1.49
C TYR A 29 -6.68 0.38 -0.48
N MET A 30 -7.01 0.63 0.79
CA MET A 30 -6.04 0.69 1.88
C MET A 30 -6.52 -0.06 3.14
N GLU A 31 -5.62 -0.77 3.82
CA GLU A 31 -5.92 -1.58 5.00
C GLU A 31 -4.83 -1.42 6.09
N ILE A 32 -5.23 -1.38 7.37
CA ILE A 32 -4.27 -1.45 8.49
C ILE A 32 -3.78 -2.89 8.64
N VAL A 33 -2.52 -3.14 8.31
CA VAL A 33 -1.88 -4.45 8.47
C VAL A 33 -1.06 -4.49 9.77
N GLN A 34 -1.25 -5.51 10.60
CA GLN A 34 -0.45 -5.66 11.83
C GLN A 34 0.98 -6.13 11.53
N ARG A 35 1.20 -6.76 10.38
CA ARG A 35 2.47 -7.36 9.95
C ARG A 35 2.78 -7.00 8.50
N ARG A 36 4.08 -7.01 8.17
CA ARG A 36 4.63 -6.65 6.85
C ARG A 36 5.34 -7.83 6.17
N ASP A 37 4.88 -9.05 6.44
CA ASP A 37 5.39 -10.26 5.80
C ASP A 37 4.60 -10.61 4.53
N ARG A 38 5.17 -11.49 3.71
CA ARG A 38 4.55 -11.95 2.45
C ARG A 38 3.13 -12.47 2.68
N ALA A 39 2.92 -13.34 3.67
CA ALA A 39 1.62 -13.98 3.90
C ALA A 39 0.51 -12.97 4.19
N THR A 40 0.81 -11.94 5.00
CA THR A 40 -0.13 -10.83 5.25
C THR A 40 -0.44 -10.09 3.95
N LEU A 41 0.59 -9.70 3.20
CA LEU A 41 0.45 -8.84 2.02
C LEU A 41 -0.20 -9.56 0.82
N THR A 42 0.22 -10.79 0.50
CA THR A 42 -0.43 -11.60 -0.55
C THR A 42 -1.85 -11.97 -0.15
N GLY A 43 -2.12 -12.16 1.15
CA GLY A 43 -3.47 -12.31 1.69
C GLY A 43 -4.36 -11.09 1.48
N VAL A 44 -3.83 -9.85 1.60
CA VAL A 44 -4.59 -8.62 1.28
C VAL A 44 -4.80 -8.46 -0.22
N ILE A 45 -3.74 -8.68 -1.03
CA ILE A 45 -3.81 -8.60 -2.49
C ILE A 45 -4.85 -9.59 -3.03
N ASN A 46 -4.80 -10.86 -2.62
CA ASN A 46 -5.67 -11.90 -3.17
C ASN A 46 -7.16 -11.72 -2.83
N ARG A 47 -7.51 -10.94 -1.79
CA ARG A 47 -8.91 -10.55 -1.51
C ARG A 47 -9.44 -9.47 -2.44
N ASN A 48 -8.57 -8.66 -3.01
CA ASN A 48 -8.93 -7.42 -3.71
C ASN A 48 -8.48 -7.38 -5.19
N LEU A 49 -7.76 -8.40 -5.66
CA LEU A 49 -7.28 -8.51 -7.04
C LEU A 49 -8.28 -9.27 -7.92
N ALA A 50 -8.73 -8.63 -9.00
CA ALA A 50 -9.54 -9.27 -10.03
C ALA A 50 -8.77 -10.42 -10.73
N ALA A 51 -9.49 -11.42 -11.24
CA ALA A 51 -8.89 -12.52 -12.00
C ALA A 51 -8.09 -12.01 -13.22
N ASN A 52 -7.00 -12.69 -13.54
CA ASN A 52 -6.11 -12.39 -14.68
C ASN A 52 -5.53 -10.96 -14.67
N SER A 53 -5.17 -10.45 -13.49
CA SER A 53 -4.54 -9.13 -13.34
C SER A 53 -3.02 -9.17 -13.48
N THR A 54 -2.44 -8.11 -14.04
CA THR A 54 -1.02 -7.76 -13.88
C THR A 54 -0.84 -6.91 -12.63
N ILE A 55 0.21 -7.18 -11.84
CA ILE A 55 0.62 -6.34 -10.71
C ILE A 55 1.91 -5.61 -11.07
N HIS A 56 1.96 -4.31 -10.80
CA HIS A 56 3.20 -3.54 -10.77
C HIS A 56 3.51 -3.15 -9.31
N SER A 57 4.71 -3.44 -8.81
CA SER A 57 5.13 -3.07 -7.45
C SER A 57 6.56 -2.53 -7.40
N ASP A 58 7.02 -2.11 -6.22
CA ASP A 58 8.46 -1.99 -5.97
C ASP A 58 9.17 -3.36 -5.99
N SER A 59 10.49 -3.35 -5.87
CA SER A 59 11.33 -4.56 -5.86
C SER A 59 11.52 -5.21 -4.47
N TRP A 60 10.63 -4.98 -3.51
CA TRP A 60 10.78 -5.51 -2.15
C TRP A 60 10.56 -7.04 -2.08
N ALA A 61 11.42 -7.73 -1.32
CA ALA A 61 11.49 -9.19 -1.26
C ALA A 61 10.20 -9.90 -0.79
N ALA A 62 9.27 -9.18 -0.14
CA ALA A 62 7.95 -9.70 0.17
C ALA A 62 7.17 -10.06 -1.12
N TYR A 63 7.32 -9.27 -2.19
CA TYR A 63 6.65 -9.45 -3.48
C TYR A 63 7.37 -10.40 -4.44
N ASN A 64 8.51 -10.99 -4.04
CA ASN A 64 9.20 -11.98 -4.87
C ASN A 64 8.28 -13.15 -5.22
N ASN A 65 8.17 -13.42 -6.52
CA ASN A 65 7.39 -14.50 -7.13
C ASN A 65 5.88 -14.42 -6.82
N LEU A 66 5.32 -13.20 -6.86
CA LEU A 66 3.90 -12.91 -6.62
C LEU A 66 2.90 -13.87 -7.32
N PRO A 67 3.07 -14.25 -8.61
CA PRO A 67 2.18 -15.21 -9.28
C PRO A 67 2.12 -16.61 -8.61
N LEU A 68 3.17 -17.04 -7.91
CA LEU A 68 3.18 -18.31 -7.15
C LEU A 68 2.45 -18.20 -5.80
N HIS A 69 1.97 -17.00 -5.44
CA HIS A 69 1.42 -16.68 -4.12
C HIS A 69 0.07 -15.94 -4.18
N VAL A 70 -0.36 -15.50 -5.36
CA VAL A 70 -1.63 -14.83 -5.64
C VAL A 70 -2.17 -15.40 -6.95
N PRO A 71 -3.08 -16.40 -6.94
CA PRO A 71 -3.53 -17.10 -8.14
C PRO A 71 -4.14 -16.21 -9.24
N ASN A 72 -4.72 -15.06 -8.86
CA ASN A 72 -5.29 -14.10 -9.81
C ASN A 72 -4.24 -13.20 -10.50
N CYS A 73 -2.95 -13.30 -10.12
CA CYS A 73 -1.85 -12.50 -10.66
C CYS A 73 -1.13 -13.29 -11.76
N ILE A 74 -1.36 -12.93 -13.03
CA ILE A 74 -0.75 -13.61 -14.19
C ILE A 74 0.62 -13.06 -14.56
N GLN A 75 0.92 -11.80 -14.19
CA GLN A 75 2.19 -11.13 -14.46
C GLN A 75 2.55 -10.19 -13.31
N HIS A 76 3.83 -10.13 -12.96
CA HIS A 76 4.35 -9.25 -11.90
C HIS A 76 5.57 -8.45 -12.39
N ASP A 77 5.35 -7.18 -12.68
CA ASP A 77 6.40 -6.24 -13.05
C ASP A 77 6.90 -5.48 -11.83
N ARG A 78 8.17 -5.06 -11.85
CA ARG A 78 8.83 -4.43 -10.70
C ARG A 78 9.53 -3.14 -11.08
N VAL A 79 9.02 -2.03 -10.56
CA VAL A 79 9.66 -0.73 -10.70
C VAL A 79 10.82 -0.66 -9.70
N ASN A 80 12.04 -0.52 -10.22
CA ASN A 80 13.23 -0.35 -9.39
C ASN A 80 13.60 1.13 -9.28
N HIS A 81 12.98 1.81 -8.31
CA HIS A 81 13.13 3.24 -8.02
C HIS A 81 14.59 3.74 -7.86
N ARG A 82 15.58 2.86 -7.68
CA ARG A 82 17.01 3.23 -7.66
C ARG A 82 17.56 3.57 -9.05
N TYR A 83 16.95 3.04 -10.11
CA TYR A 83 17.46 3.13 -11.48
C TYR A 83 16.45 3.78 -12.44
N HIS A 84 15.15 3.51 -12.26
CA HIS A 84 14.09 3.97 -13.17
C HIS A 84 12.81 4.37 -12.43
N PHE A 85 12.24 5.53 -12.78
CA PHE A 85 10.92 6.00 -12.32
C PHE A 85 9.76 5.47 -13.18
N VAL A 86 10.07 5.00 -14.39
CA VAL A 86 9.22 4.27 -15.32
C VAL A 86 10.10 3.16 -15.88
N ASP A 87 9.70 1.89 -15.75
CA ASP A 87 10.48 0.79 -16.30
C ASP A 87 10.57 0.91 -17.83
N PRO A 88 11.77 0.90 -18.44
CA PRO A 88 11.95 1.22 -19.85
C PRO A 88 11.54 0.08 -20.80
N ASN A 89 11.30 -1.13 -20.29
CA ASN A 89 10.95 -2.30 -21.09
C ASN A 89 9.44 -2.56 -21.13
N THR A 90 8.76 -2.24 -20.03
CA THR A 90 7.32 -2.50 -19.81
C THR A 90 6.46 -1.23 -19.76
N GLY A 91 7.07 -0.05 -19.57
CA GLY A 91 6.37 1.19 -19.28
C GLY A 91 5.75 1.25 -17.87
N ALA A 92 5.98 0.23 -17.03
CA ALA A 92 5.39 0.12 -15.69
C ALA A 92 5.87 1.26 -14.78
N HIS A 93 4.92 1.89 -14.08
CA HIS A 93 5.20 3.01 -13.19
C HIS A 93 4.19 3.08 -12.04
N THR A 94 4.69 3.47 -10.86
CA THR A 94 3.94 3.50 -9.60
C THR A 94 3.32 4.86 -9.29
N GLN A 95 3.38 5.83 -10.21
CA GLN A 95 2.90 7.21 -10.03
C GLN A 95 1.44 7.28 -9.55
N ASN A 96 0.58 6.36 -10.00
CA ASN A 96 -0.82 6.28 -9.54
C ASN A 96 -0.93 5.94 -8.04
N ILE A 97 -0.19 4.94 -7.55
CA ILE A 97 -0.19 4.59 -6.11
C ILE A 97 0.54 5.65 -5.28
N GLU A 98 1.60 6.28 -5.81
CA GLU A 98 2.31 7.39 -5.17
C GLU A 98 1.43 8.64 -5.00
N SER A 99 0.71 9.03 -6.05
CA SER A 99 -0.27 10.12 -6.02
C SER A 99 -1.41 9.84 -5.04
N TYR A 100 -1.91 8.60 -5.02
CA TYR A 100 -2.94 8.16 -4.08
C TYR A 100 -2.45 8.21 -2.61
N TRP A 101 -1.22 7.75 -2.35
CA TRP A 101 -0.55 7.91 -1.05
C TRP A 101 -0.33 9.38 -0.67
N ASN A 102 -0.04 10.26 -1.62
CA ASN A 102 0.10 11.68 -1.37
C ASN A 102 -1.24 12.30 -0.93
N ARG A 103 -2.35 11.99 -1.61
CA ARG A 103 -3.70 12.42 -1.22
C ARG A 103 -4.07 11.97 0.20
N PHE A 104 -3.78 10.72 0.54
CA PHE A 104 -4.00 10.14 1.87
C PHE A 104 -3.14 10.82 2.95
N LYS A 105 -1.84 10.99 2.72
CA LYS A 105 -0.92 11.66 3.65
C LYS A 105 -1.27 13.15 3.83
N HIS A 106 -1.79 13.80 2.79
CA HIS A 106 -2.24 15.19 2.85
C HIS A 106 -3.43 15.38 3.80
N GLY A 107 -4.44 14.51 3.75
CA GLY A 107 -5.58 14.60 4.67
C GLY A 107 -5.21 14.31 6.13
N ILE A 108 -4.33 13.34 6.38
CA ILE A 108 -3.76 13.14 7.73
C ILE A 108 -3.02 14.40 8.19
N LYS A 109 -2.28 15.08 7.31
CA LYS A 109 -1.55 16.31 7.64
C LYS A 109 -2.50 17.49 7.91
N SER A 110 -3.59 17.67 7.15
CA SER A 110 -4.55 18.75 7.37
C SER A 110 -5.34 18.58 8.68
N MET A 111 -5.65 17.33 9.07
CA MET A 111 -6.21 16.98 10.39
C MET A 111 -5.21 17.17 11.56
N LYS A 112 -3.95 17.53 11.30
CA LYS A 112 -2.84 17.60 12.27
C LYS A 112 -2.51 16.24 12.91
N GLY A 113 -2.67 15.16 12.14
CA GLY A 113 -2.58 13.77 12.58
C GLY A 113 -3.97 13.14 12.79
N VAL A 114 -4.01 11.82 12.89
CA VAL A 114 -5.22 11.04 13.16
C VAL A 114 -4.92 10.00 14.23
N LYS A 115 -5.82 9.76 15.18
CA LYS A 115 -5.59 8.73 16.22
C LYS A 115 -5.74 7.34 15.61
N ARG A 116 -5.08 6.33 16.20
CA ARG A 116 -5.16 4.92 15.73
C ARG A 116 -6.60 4.38 15.66
N VAL A 117 -7.51 4.88 16.50
CA VAL A 117 -8.94 4.53 16.47
C VAL A 117 -9.69 5.17 15.29
N ASP A 118 -9.38 6.42 14.98
CA ASP A 118 -10.05 7.20 13.92
C ASP A 118 -9.49 6.86 12.51
N LEU A 119 -8.24 6.38 12.44
CA LEU A 119 -7.57 5.97 11.20
C LEU A 119 -8.37 4.92 10.41
N THR A 120 -9.02 3.98 11.10
CA THR A 120 -9.88 2.96 10.46
C THR A 120 -11.11 3.55 9.79
N SER A 121 -11.64 4.67 10.32
CA SER A 121 -12.72 5.41 9.68
C SER A 121 -12.21 6.20 8.48
N TYR A 122 -11.09 6.91 8.65
CA TYR A 122 -10.46 7.69 7.58
C TYR A 122 -10.07 6.83 6.36
N LEU A 123 -9.58 5.61 6.58
CA LEU A 123 -9.25 4.67 5.50
C LEU A 123 -10.46 4.28 4.62
N LYS A 124 -11.70 4.37 5.13
CA LYS A 124 -12.91 4.09 4.32
C LYS A 124 -13.17 5.16 3.26
N GLU A 125 -12.62 6.37 3.41
CA GLU A 125 -12.62 7.41 2.36
C GLU A 125 -11.64 7.09 1.21
N PHE A 126 -10.82 6.05 1.39
CA PHE A 126 -9.74 5.60 0.49
C PHE A 126 -9.89 4.11 0.10
N ILE A 127 -11.13 3.60 0.19
CA ILE A 127 -11.58 2.31 -0.34
C ILE A 127 -12.74 2.61 -1.29
N TRP A 128 -12.81 1.92 -2.43
CA TRP A 128 -13.90 2.00 -3.41
C TRP A 128 -14.30 0.59 -3.86
#